data_AF-A0A6B2VG21-F1
#
_entry.id   AF-A0A6B2VG21-F1
#
_cell.length_a   1.000
_cell.length_b   1.000
_cell.length_c   1.000
_cell.angle_alpha   90.00
_cell.angle_beta   90.00
_cell.angle_gamma   90.00
#
_symmetry.space_group_name_H-M   'P 1'
#
loop_
_entity.id
_entity.type
_entity.pdbx_description
1 polymer ?
#
loop_
_entity_poly.entity_id
_entity_poly.type
_entity_poly.pdbx_seq_one_letter_code
_entity_poly.pdbx_strand_id
1 'polypeptide(L)' 'AVDGAGLRLGRGGGSYDRVLARLERAEARPALVVLLYDAEVVERLPAEPHDRPVRAVVTPSGVRRFAP' A
#
# COMPACT_ATOMS: atom_id res chain seq x y z
N ALA A 1 -2.65 1.87 -7.69
CA ALA A 1 -1.42 1.22 -8.17
C ALA A 1 -0.49 0.91 -7.01
N VAL A 2 0.34 -0.13 -7.12
CA VAL A 2 1.42 -0.47 -6.19
C VAL A 2 2.70 -0.77 -6.96
N ASP A 3 3.86 -0.43 -6.41
CA ASP A 3 5.16 -0.75 -7.03
C ASP A 3 5.89 -1.96 -6.40
N GLY A 4 7.10 -2.24 -6.90
CA GLY A 4 7.94 -3.34 -6.42
C GLY A 4 8.40 -3.21 -4.96
N ALA A 5 8.36 -2.02 -4.37
CA ALA A 5 8.68 -1.77 -2.97
C ALA A 5 7.43 -1.80 -2.07
N GLY A 6 6.25 -2.04 -2.63
CA GLY A 6 5.00 -2.00 -1.90
C GLY A 6 4.47 -0.58 -1.67
N LEU A 7 5.05 0.45 -2.28
CA LEU A 7 4.47 1.79 -2.24
C LEU A 7 3.13 1.78 -2.97
N ARG A 8 2.17 2.54 -2.46
CA ARG A 8 0.82 2.63 -3.03
C ARG A 8 0.56 4.05 -3.50
N LEU A 9 -0.08 4.20 -4.65
CA LEU A 9 -0.59 5.48 -5.11
C LEU A 9 -2.12 5.47 -5.07
N GLY A 10 -2.67 6.36 -4.24
CA GLY A 10 -4.11 6.58 -4.09
C GLY A 10 -4.67 7.57 -5.13
N ARG A 11 -5.92 7.98 -4.92
CA ARG A 11 -6.64 8.94 -5.80
C ARG A 11 -6.51 10.43 -5.37
N GLY A 12 -5.69 10.74 -4.37
CA GLY A 12 -5.47 12.12 -3.89
C GLY A 12 -6.46 12.66 -2.83
N GLY A 13 -7.41 11.85 -2.33
CA GLY A 13 -8.41 12.29 -1.33
C GLY A 13 -8.01 12.12 0.15
N GLY A 14 -6.81 11.62 0.43
CA GLY A 14 -6.27 11.44 1.79
C GLY A 14 -7.03 10.48 2.71
N SER A 15 -7.96 9.66 2.18
CA SER A 15 -8.82 8.79 2.99
C SER A 15 -8.04 7.77 3.79
N TYR A 16 -7.10 7.07 3.13
CA TYR A 16 -6.27 6.06 3.78
C TYR A 16 -5.26 6.68 4.75
N ASP A 17 -4.72 7.85 4.46
CA ASP A 17 -3.73 8.50 5.32
C ASP A 17 -4.35 8.85 6.67
N ARG A 18 -5.62 9.30 6.68
CA ARG A 18 -6.38 9.53 7.92
C ARG A 18 -6.58 8.24 8.73
N VAL A 19 -6.86 7.11 8.08
CA VAL A 19 -7.04 5.82 8.76
C VAL A 19 -5.70 5.29 9.30
N LEU A 20 -4.63 5.35 8.51
CA LEU A 20 -3.30 4.89 8.91
C LEU A 20 -2.74 5.70 10.08
N ALA A 21 -2.96 7.02 10.09
CA ALA A 21 -2.59 7.88 11.21
C ALA A 21 -3.38 7.54 12.49
N ARG A 22 -4.65 7.11 12.37
CA ARG A 22 -5.44 6.62 13.52
C ARG A 22 -4.91 5.30 14.06
N LEU A 23 -4.55 4.37 13.17
CA LEU A 23 -3.97 3.08 13.57
C LEU A 23 -2.64 3.27 14.29
N GLU A 24 -1.78 4.16 13.79
CA GLU A 24 -0.52 4.50 14.45
C GLU A 24 -0.71 5.08 15.84
N ARG A 25 -1.62 6.06 15.99
CA ARG A 25 -1.95 6.65 17.30
C ARG A 25 -2.52 5.62 18.28
N ALA A 26 -3.15 4.56 17.78
CA ALA A 26 -3.67 3.46 18.58
C ALA A 26 -2.65 2.33 18.77
N GLU A 27 -1.40 2.50 18.33
CA GLU A 27 -0.33 1.49 18.32
C GLU A 27 -0.74 0.18 17.62
N ALA A 28 -1.74 0.23 16.75
CA ALA A 28 -2.23 -0.90 15.98
C ALA A 28 -1.39 -1.08 14.71
N ARG A 29 -0.85 -2.29 14.51
CA ARG A 29 -0.04 -2.64 13.33
C ARG A 29 -0.66 -3.78 12.50
N PRO A 30 -1.87 -3.59 11.92
CA PRO A 30 -2.46 -4.60 11.06
C PRO A 30 -1.62 -4.81 9.80
N ALA A 31 -1.76 -5.99 9.18
CA ALA A 31 -1.21 -6.21 7.85
C ALA A 31 -1.97 -5.36 6.83
N LEU A 32 -1.29 -4.42 6.19
CA LEU A 32 -1.85 -3.66 5.07
C LEU A 32 -1.77 -4.51 3.80
N VAL A 33 -2.93 -4.90 3.28
CA VAL A 33 -3.05 -5.70 2.06
C VAL A 33 -4.00 -4.96 1.11
N VAL A 34 -3.64 -4.87 -0.16
CA VAL A 34 -4.47 -4.24 -1.19
C VAL A 34 -4.85 -5.23 -2.28
N LEU A 35 -6.05 -5.05 -2.81
CA LEU A 35 -6.57 -5.78 -3.96
C LEU A 35 -6.42 -4.91 -5.19
N LEU A 36 -5.78 -5.43 -6.23
CA LEU A 36 -5.49 -4.70 -7.46
C LEU A 36 -5.62 -5.63 -8.67
N TYR A 37 -5.86 -5.06 -9.85
CA TYR A 37 -5.62 -5.78 -11.09
C TYR A 37 -4.13 -5.85 -11.41
N ASP A 38 -3.73 -6.83 -12.23
CA ASP A 38 -2.33 -7.03 -12.60
C ASP A 38 -1.71 -5.78 -13.24
N ALA A 39 -2.49 -5.03 -14.03
CA ALA A 39 -2.06 -3.78 -14.67
C ALA A 39 -1.84 -2.61 -13.67
N GLU A 40 -2.28 -2.73 -12.43
CA GLU A 40 -2.08 -1.72 -11.39
C GLU A 40 -0.83 -2.01 -10.53
N VAL A 41 -0.13 -3.11 -10.81
CA VAL A 41 1.21 -3.38 -10.28
C VAL A 41 2.22 -2.81 -11.27
N VAL A 42 2.90 -1.73 -10.87
CA VAL A 42 3.80 -0.96 -11.73
C VAL A 42 5.26 -1.12 -11.29
N GLU A 43 6.20 -0.67 -12.10
CA GLU A 43 7.63 -0.79 -11.80
C GLU A 43 8.05 0.10 -10.62
N ARG A 44 7.63 1.38 -10.65
CA ARG A 44 8.03 2.38 -9.66
C ARG A 44 6.97 3.46 -9.50
N LEU A 45 6.76 3.91 -8.26
CA LEU A 45 5.95 5.07 -7.93
C LEU A 45 6.81 6.19 -7.32
N PRO A 46 6.37 7.46 -7.41
CA PRO A 46 6.92 8.51 -6.57
C PRO A 46 6.66 8.17 -5.10
N ALA A 47 7.61 8.52 -4.24
CA ALA A 47 7.54 8.28 -2.80
C ALA A 47 7.62 9.60 -2.04
N GLU A 48 6.76 9.77 -1.05
CA GLU A 48 6.79 10.88 -0.11
C GLU A 48 7.16 10.39 1.31
N PRO A 49 7.69 11.26 2.19
CA PRO A 49 8.14 10.85 3.53
C PRO A 49 7.05 10.21 4.40
N HIS A 50 5.78 10.49 4.10
CA HIS A 50 4.64 9.97 4.85
C HIS A 50 4.05 8.70 4.24
N ASP A 51 4.55 8.26 3.08
CA ASP A 51 4.10 7.02 2.46
C ASP A 51 4.51 5.81 3.29
N ARG A 52 3.63 4.82 3.29
CA ARG A 52 3.84 3.55 4.03
C ARG A 52 3.68 2.38 3.07
N PRO A 53 4.66 1.47 2.98
CA PRO A 53 4.54 0.32 2.11
C PRO A 53 3.43 -0.61 2.61
N VAL A 54 2.75 -1.25 1.67
CA VAL A 54 1.83 -2.36 1.97
C VAL A 54 2.63 -3.63 2.22
N ARG A 55 2.08 -4.55 3.00
CA ARG A 55 2.70 -5.86 3.25
C ARG A 55 2.49 -6.83 2.08
N ALA A 56 1.37 -6.70 1.37
CA ALA A 56 1.10 -7.52 0.20
C ALA A 56 0.13 -6.84 -0.77
N VAL A 57 0.21 -7.26 -2.03
CA VAL A 57 -0.81 -7.05 -3.05
C VAL A 57 -1.38 -8.41 -3.46
N VAL A 58 -2.69 -8.46 -3.61
CA VAL A 58 -3.42 -9.60 -4.17
C VAL A 58 -3.97 -9.16 -5.51
N THR A 59 -3.66 -9.93 -6.55
CA THR A 59 -4.18 -9.77 -7.90
C THR A 59 -4.83 -11.07 -8.37
N PRO A 60 -5.58 -11.05 -9.51
CA PRO A 60 -6.09 -12.29 -10.11
C PRO A 60 -5.00 -13.32 -10.38
N SER A 61 -3.78 -12.86 -10.71
CA SER A 61 -2.64 -13.74 -10.98
C SER A 61 -1.92 -14.26 -9.73
N GLY A 62 -2.22 -13.73 -8.54
CA GLY A 62 -1.71 -14.27 -7.28
C GLY A 62 -1.40 -13.23 -6.20
N VAL A 63 -0.62 -13.65 -5.20
CA VAL A 63 -0.24 -12.81 -4.06
C VAL A 63 1.25 -12.48 -4.12
N ARG A 64 1.58 -11.19 -4.13
CA ARG A 64 2.95 -10.70 -3.95
C ARG A 64 3.10 -10.11 -2.55
N ARG A 65 4.10 -10.57 -1.80
CA ARG A 65 4.46 -10.07 -0.46
C ARG A 65 5.70 -9.20 -0.57
N PHE A 66 5.73 -8.12 0.20
CA PHE A 66 6.88 -7.22 0.31
C PHE A 66 7.58 -7.49 1.64
N ALA A 67 8.92 -7.45 1.63
CA ALA A 67 9.71 -7.59 2.84
C ALA A 67 9.43 -6.39 3.78
N PRO A 68 9.38 -6.60 5.11
CA PRO A 68 9.21 -5.53 6.07
C PRO A 68 10.43 -4.60 6.15
#